data_AF-A0A1T1HEZ8-F1
#
_entry.id   AF-A0A1T1HEZ8-F1
#
_cell.length_a   1.000
_cell.length_b   1.000
_cell.length_c   1.000
_cell.angle_alpha   90.00
_cell.angle_beta   90.00
_cell.angle_gamma   90.00
#
_symmetry.space_group_name_H-M   'P 1'
#
loop_
_entity.id
_entity.type
_entity.pdbx_description
1 polymer ?
#
loop_
_entity_poly.entity_id
_entity_poly.type
_entity_poly.pdbx_seq_one_letter_code
_entity_poly.pdbx_strand_id
1 'polypeptide(L)'
;MQDKIMNAFAEQTKNMYAPMRKMNALMVENMEKMTEFQIEALKSYSKMGVNQLKNATEIKDADSVRDFTASQAELMSTLSKKVLEDAKSMADMTMEFKQEVEKIVEESRTTAAAAPAAEAKPAAKSNSRSSASA
;
A
#
# COMPACT_ATOMS: atom_id res chain seq x y z
N MET A 1 -40.81 5.67 -4.43
CA MET A 1 -39.88 6.54 -5.20
C MET A 1 -38.93 7.30 -4.28
N GLN A 2 -39.44 7.87 -3.18
CA GLN A 2 -38.64 8.60 -2.19
C GLN A 2 -37.54 7.72 -1.52
N ASP A 3 -37.83 6.46 -1.19
CA ASP A 3 -36.84 5.53 -0.62
C ASP A 3 -35.70 5.17 -1.59
N LYS A 4 -36.00 5.07 -2.90
CA LYS A 4 -34.98 4.84 -3.93
C LYS A 4 -34.04 6.04 -4.08
N ILE A 5 -34.56 7.26 -3.95
CA ILE A 5 -33.77 8.50 -4.01
C ILE A 5 -32.93 8.67 -2.75
N MET A 6 -33.48 8.39 -1.57
CA MET A 6 -32.73 8.43 -0.31
C MET A 6 -31.62 7.38 -0.26
N ASN A 7 -31.89 6.15 -0.74
CA ASN A 7 -30.85 5.12 -0.83
C ASN A 7 -29.79 5.44 -1.89
N ALA A 8 -30.17 5.96 -3.06
CA ALA A 8 -29.21 6.37 -4.09
C ALA A 8 -28.31 7.52 -3.62
N PHE A 9 -28.86 8.48 -2.87
CA PHE A 9 -28.09 9.58 -2.27
C PHE A 9 -27.15 9.09 -1.16
N ALA A 10 -27.62 8.16 -0.32
CA ALA A 10 -26.78 7.53 0.70
C ALA A 10 -25.63 6.72 0.08
N GLU A 11 -25.89 5.95 -0.97
CA GLU A 11 -24.85 5.23 -1.72
C GLU A 11 -23.87 6.19 -2.42
N GLN A 12 -24.36 7.25 -3.06
CA GLN A 12 -23.51 8.26 -3.71
C GLN A 12 -22.62 8.98 -2.70
N THR A 13 -23.12 9.30 -1.51
CA THR A 13 -22.34 9.89 -0.42
C THR A 13 -21.28 8.91 0.08
N LYS A 14 -21.65 7.64 0.28
CA LYS A 14 -20.72 6.59 0.72
C LYS A 14 -19.60 6.35 -0.30
N ASN A 15 -19.94 6.42 -1.59
CA ASN A 15 -19.02 6.30 -2.72
C ASN A 15 -18.09 7.52 -2.86
N MET A 16 -18.53 8.72 -2.47
CA MET A 16 -17.70 9.93 -2.46
C MET A 16 -16.55 9.86 -1.44
N TYR A 17 -16.79 9.26 -0.27
CA TYR A 17 -15.79 9.14 0.80
C TYR A 17 -15.01 7.82 0.78
N ALA A 18 -15.44 6.85 -0.03
CA ALA A 18 -14.79 5.55 -0.15
C ALA A 18 -13.29 5.63 -0.56
N PRO A 19 -12.87 6.48 -1.52
CA PRO A 19 -11.47 6.61 -1.90
C PRO A 19 -10.58 7.11 -0.75
N MET A 20 -11.05 8.10 0.02
CA MET A 20 -10.31 8.64 1.17
C MET A 20 -10.12 7.59 2.26
N ARG A 21 -11.15 6.79 2.53
CA ARG A 21 -11.06 5.70 3.52
C ARG A 21 -10.13 4.59 3.06
N LYS A 22 -10.14 4.23 1.76
CA LYS A 22 -9.24 3.24 1.17
C LYS A 22 -7.79 3.72 1.17
N MET A 23 -7.53 4.99 0.86
CA MET A 23 -6.19 5.58 0.94
C MET A 23 -5.63 5.55 2.37
N ASN A 24 -6.43 5.90 3.38
CA ASN A 24 -6.02 5.81 4.77
C ASN A 24 -5.74 4.37 5.20
N ALA A 25 -6.57 3.41 4.78
CA ALA A 25 -6.33 1.99 5.04
C ALA A 25 -5.04 1.50 4.39
N LEU A 26 -4.78 1.89 3.13
CA LEU A 26 -3.54 1.58 2.42
C LEU A 26 -2.31 2.09 3.16
N MET A 27 -2.35 3.31 3.69
CA MET A 27 -1.24 3.87 4.47
C MET A 27 -0.96 3.08 5.75
N VAL A 28 -2.02 2.68 6.47
CA VAL A 28 -1.88 1.84 7.68
C VAL A 28 -1.32 0.47 7.33
N GLU A 29 -1.82 -0.17 6.28
CA GLU A 29 -1.34 -1.47 5.83
C GLU A 29 0.14 -1.41 5.39
N ASN A 30 0.56 -0.34 4.69
CA ASN A 30 1.96 -0.17 4.33
C ASN A 30 2.85 0.04 5.57
N MET A 31 2.36 0.76 6.57
CA MET A 31 3.07 0.92 7.84
C MET A 31 3.22 -0.42 8.57
N GLU A 32 2.17 -1.25 8.57
CA GLU A 32 2.21 -2.60 9.13
C GLU A 32 3.24 -3.48 8.41
N LYS A 33 3.17 -3.56 7.07
CA LYS A 33 4.14 -4.31 6.24
C LYS A 33 5.58 -3.85 6.46
N MET A 34 5.82 -2.54 6.52
CA MET A 34 7.15 -2.00 6.81
C MET A 34 7.63 -2.34 8.22
N THR A 35 6.73 -2.38 9.19
CA THR A 35 7.06 -2.76 10.57
C THR A 35 7.37 -4.24 10.68
N GLU A 36 6.57 -5.10 10.04
CA GLU A 36 6.83 -6.53 9.93
C GLU A 36 8.18 -6.79 9.29
N PHE A 37 8.47 -6.13 8.15
CA PHE A 37 9.76 -6.20 7.48
C PHE A 37 10.93 -5.85 8.43
N GLN A 38 10.81 -4.75 9.18
CA GLN A 38 11.85 -4.36 10.15
C GLN A 38 12.03 -5.39 11.28
N ILE A 39 10.94 -5.95 11.80
CA ILE A 39 10.98 -6.97 12.85
C ILE A 39 11.61 -8.27 12.32
N GLU A 40 11.25 -8.70 11.12
CA GLU A 40 11.81 -9.90 10.49
C GLU A 40 13.31 -9.75 10.23
N ALA A 41 13.73 -8.60 9.68
CA ALA A 41 15.13 -8.27 9.50
C ALA A 41 15.89 -8.31 10.83
N LEU A 42 15.39 -7.63 11.86
CA LEU A 42 16.00 -7.62 13.20
C LEU A 42 16.12 -9.04 13.79
N LYS A 43 15.06 -9.85 13.67
CA LYS A 43 15.05 -11.24 14.17
C LYS A 43 16.07 -12.10 13.42
N SER A 44 16.14 -11.95 12.10
CA SER A 44 17.08 -12.67 11.25
C SER A 44 18.54 -12.34 11.60
N TYR A 45 18.87 -11.05 11.67
CA TYR A 45 20.23 -10.62 12.02
C TYR A 45 20.61 -10.97 13.46
N SER A 46 19.68 -10.84 14.41
CA SER A 46 19.91 -11.26 15.80
C SER A 46 20.18 -12.77 15.88
N LYS A 47 19.43 -13.58 15.13
CA LYS A 47 19.65 -15.03 15.06
C LYS A 47 21.01 -15.38 14.46
N MET A 48 21.46 -14.66 13.42
CA MET A 48 22.81 -14.81 12.87
C MET A 48 23.88 -14.48 13.92
N GLY A 49 23.72 -13.38 14.67
CA GLY A 49 24.65 -12.99 15.72
C GLY A 49 24.71 -13.99 16.87
N VAL A 50 23.57 -14.48 17.35
CA VAL A 50 23.50 -15.52 18.39
C VAL A 50 24.14 -16.82 17.91
N ASN A 51 23.88 -17.23 16.67
CA ASN A 51 24.53 -18.40 16.09
C ASN A 51 26.05 -18.24 16.01
N GLN A 52 26.54 -17.06 15.60
CA GLN A 52 27.97 -16.78 15.55
C GLN A 52 28.62 -16.82 16.94
N LEU A 53 27.95 -16.26 17.96
CA LEU A 53 28.41 -16.31 19.34
C LEU A 53 28.46 -17.75 19.86
N LYS A 54 27.42 -18.55 19.58
CA LYS A 54 27.38 -19.97 19.93
C LYS A 54 28.55 -20.72 19.28
N ASN A 55 28.72 -20.57 17.97
CA ASN A 55 29.81 -21.22 17.23
C ASN A 55 31.19 -20.80 17.74
N ALA A 56 31.37 -19.54 18.16
CA ALA A 56 32.61 -19.07 18.76
C ALA A 56 32.90 -19.70 20.13
N THR A 57 31.87 -19.95 20.95
CA THR A 57 32.03 -20.62 22.26
C THR A 57 32.32 -22.12 22.15
N GLU A 58 32.06 -22.72 20.98
CA GLU A 58 32.30 -24.14 20.72
C GLU A 58 33.74 -24.43 20.25
N ILE A 59 34.55 -23.40 19.98
CA ILE A 59 35.96 -23.55 19.59
C ILE A 59 36.81 -23.99 20.79
N LYS A 60 37.32 -25.22 20.75
CA LYS A 60 38.13 -25.83 21.83
C LYS A 60 39.39 -26.54 21.34
N ASP A 61 39.47 -26.87 20.06
CA ASP A 61 40.54 -27.64 19.42
C ASP A 61 40.64 -27.35 17.91
N ALA A 62 41.62 -27.95 17.23
CA ALA A 62 41.85 -27.72 15.80
C ALA A 62 40.68 -28.17 14.91
N ASP A 63 39.91 -29.17 15.32
CA ASP A 63 38.73 -29.64 14.59
C ASP A 63 37.59 -28.62 14.67
N SER A 64 37.35 -28.04 15.85
CA SER A 64 36.36 -26.97 16.03
C SER A 64 36.69 -25.67 15.27
N VAL A 65 37.99 -25.41 14.98
CA VAL A 65 38.40 -24.30 14.09
C VAL A 65 38.01 -24.56 12.64
N ARG A 66 38.11 -25.82 12.19
CA ARG A 66 37.66 -26.24 10.86
C ARG A 66 36.14 -26.08 10.74
N ASP A 67 35.40 -26.50 11.76
CA ASP A 67 33.94 -26.36 11.81
C ASP A 67 33.49 -24.89 11.86
N PHE A 68 34.18 -24.05 12.64
CA PHE A 68 33.96 -22.61 12.63
C PHE A 68 34.18 -22.01 11.24
N THR A 69 35.26 -22.40 10.56
CA THR A 69 35.55 -21.93 9.19
C THR A 69 34.48 -22.35 8.19
N ALA A 70 33.95 -23.59 8.31
CA ALA A 70 32.82 -24.04 7.50
C ALA A 70 31.56 -23.21 7.79
N SER A 71 31.28 -22.89 9.05
CA SER A 71 30.13 -22.08 9.46
C SER A 71 30.18 -20.65 8.92
N GLN A 72 31.37 -20.08 8.70
CA GLN A 72 31.54 -18.76 8.10
C GLN A 72 31.06 -18.73 6.64
N ALA A 73 31.30 -19.80 5.87
CA ALA A 73 30.80 -19.90 4.49
C ALA A 73 29.26 -20.02 4.46
N GLU A 74 28.69 -20.75 5.41
CA GLU A 74 27.24 -20.87 5.57
C GLU A 74 26.59 -19.55 6.01
N LEU A 75 27.25 -18.81 6.91
CA LEU A 75 26.85 -17.46 7.32
C LEU A 75 26.81 -16.52 6.12
N MET A 76 27.85 -16.51 5.28
CA MET A 76 27.89 -15.71 4.05
C MET A 76 26.80 -16.10 3.05
N SER A 77 26.55 -17.40 2.86
CA SER A 77 25.46 -17.88 2.01
C SER A 77 24.10 -17.42 2.53
N THR A 78 23.89 -17.52 3.84
CA THR A 78 22.64 -17.12 4.50
C THR A 78 22.44 -15.61 4.40
N LEU A 79 23.49 -14.83 4.64
CA LEU A 79 23.46 -13.37 4.51
C LEU A 79 23.12 -12.95 3.07
N SER A 80 23.77 -13.55 2.07
CA SER A 80 23.50 -13.28 0.65
C SER A 80 22.04 -13.58 0.29
N LYS A 81 21.53 -14.74 0.72
CA LYS A 81 20.11 -15.10 0.53
C LYS A 81 19.18 -14.09 1.21
N LYS A 82 19.50 -13.65 2.43
CA LYS A 82 18.70 -12.66 3.15
C LYS A 82 18.66 -11.31 2.46
N VAL A 83 19.79 -10.81 1.96
CA VAL A 83 19.82 -9.57 1.19
C VAL A 83 18.94 -9.66 -0.05
N LEU A 84 18.95 -10.80 -0.75
CA LEU A 84 18.09 -11.03 -1.92
C LEU A 84 16.61 -11.13 -1.54
N GLU A 85 16.27 -11.84 -0.45
CA GLU A 85 14.91 -11.90 0.09
C GLU A 85 14.41 -10.51 0.48
N ASP A 86 15.20 -9.73 1.21
CA ASP A 86 14.84 -8.39 1.66
C ASP A 86 14.63 -7.45 0.46
N ALA A 87 15.51 -7.52 -0.55
CA ALA A 87 15.36 -6.75 -1.79
C ALA A 87 14.09 -7.13 -2.56
N LYS A 88 13.77 -8.43 -2.63
CA LYS A 88 12.53 -8.90 -3.24
C LYS A 88 11.31 -8.42 -2.46
N SER A 89 11.34 -8.52 -1.13
CA SER A 89 10.24 -8.09 -0.27
C SER A 89 9.95 -6.59 -0.41
N MET A 90 11.00 -5.75 -0.45
CA MET A 90 10.84 -4.32 -0.75
C MET A 90 10.25 -4.05 -2.14
N ALA A 91 10.71 -4.78 -3.17
CA ALA A 91 10.19 -4.64 -4.52
C ALA A 91 8.70 -5.03 -4.58
N ASP A 92 8.33 -6.14 -3.93
CA ASP A 92 6.96 -6.63 -3.87
C ASP A 92 6.07 -5.62 -3.12
N MET A 93 6.47 -5.11 -1.94
CA MET A 93 5.75 -4.05 -1.21
C MET A 93 5.53 -2.79 -2.06
N THR A 94 6.56 -2.37 -2.81
CA THR A 94 6.46 -1.19 -3.69
C THR A 94 5.48 -1.41 -4.84
N MET A 95 5.50 -2.60 -5.46
CA MET A 95 4.58 -2.96 -6.52
C MET A 95 3.14 -3.04 -6.03
N GLU A 96 2.90 -3.66 -4.87
CA GLU A 96 1.58 -3.74 -4.25
C GLU A 96 1.02 -2.34 -3.92
N PHE A 97 1.83 -1.47 -3.33
CA PHE A 97 1.42 -0.09 -3.06
C PHE A 97 1.01 0.64 -4.35
N LYS A 98 1.81 0.54 -5.42
CA LYS A 98 1.50 1.15 -6.71
C LYS A 98 0.18 0.62 -7.28
N GLN A 99 -0.02 -0.71 -7.26
CA GLN A 99 -1.25 -1.34 -7.76
C GLN A 99 -2.49 -0.90 -6.99
N GLU A 100 -2.43 -0.84 -5.65
CA GLU A 100 -3.56 -0.41 -4.84
C GLU A 100 -3.86 1.09 -5.03
N VAL A 101 -2.85 1.94 -5.21
CA VAL A 101 -3.06 3.36 -5.57
C VAL A 101 -3.75 3.47 -6.95
N GLU A 102 -3.26 2.75 -7.96
CA GLU A 102 -3.86 2.75 -9.30
C GLU A 102 -5.33 2.33 -9.25
N LYS A 103 -5.63 1.26 -8.50
CA LYS A 103 -7.00 0.78 -8.27
C LYS A 103 -7.90 1.81 -7.59
N ILE A 104 -7.41 2.48 -6.54
CA ILE A 104 -8.18 3.56 -5.87
C ILE A 104 -8.50 4.68 -6.86
N VAL A 105 -7.55 5.05 -7.74
CA VAL A 105 -7.76 6.09 -8.75
C VAL A 105 -8.74 5.65 -9.83
N GLU A 106 -8.65 4.42 -10.33
CA GLU A 106 -9.58 3.85 -11.32
C GLU A 106 -11.02 3.76 -10.79
N GLU A 107 -11.19 3.29 -9.56
CA GLU A 107 -12.48 3.26 -8.87
C GLU A 107 -13.04 4.67 -8.66
N SER A 108 -12.19 5.65 -8.33
CA SER A 108 -12.61 7.05 -8.17
C SER A 108 -13.11 7.66 -9.49
N ARG A 109 -12.46 7.32 -10.62
CA ARG A 109 -12.86 7.79 -11.96
C ARG A 109 -14.18 7.18 -12.42
N THR A 110 -14.40 5.89 -12.18
CA THR A 110 -15.67 5.21 -12.50
C THR A 110 -16.82 5.73 -11.63
N THR A 111 -16.54 6.10 -10.38
CA THR A 111 -17.53 6.70 -9.48
C THR A 111 -17.89 8.14 -9.89
N ALA A 112 -16.91 8.94 -10.35
CA ALA A 112 -17.14 10.30 -10.83
C ALA A 112 -17.92 10.37 -12.15
N ALA A 113 -17.74 9.37 -13.04
CA ALA A 113 -18.49 9.26 -14.29
C ALA A 113 -19.99 8.94 -14.10
N ALA A 114 -20.39 8.52 -12.90
CA ALA A 114 -21.79 8.27 -12.54
C ALA A 114 -22.52 9.50 -11.96
N ALA A 115 -21.88 10.66 -11.87
CA ALA A 115 -22.56 11.90 -11.51
C ALA A 115 -23.46 12.35 -12.68
N PRO A 116 -24.79 12.48 -12.52
CA PRO A 116 -25.60 13.10 -13.56
C PRO A 116 -25.08 14.53 -13.72
N ALA A 117 -24.76 14.91 -14.95
CA ALA A 117 -24.43 16.28 -15.31
C ALA A 117 -25.55 17.18 -14.75
N ALA A 118 -25.26 17.88 -13.66
CA ALA A 118 -26.17 18.87 -13.12
C ALA A 118 -26.40 19.89 -14.23
N GLU A 119 -27.63 19.91 -14.74
CA GLU A 119 -28.09 20.79 -15.81
C GLU A 119 -27.62 22.22 -15.54
N ALA A 120 -26.70 22.71 -16.38
CA ALA A 120 -26.40 24.12 -16.48
C ALA A 120 -27.64 24.81 -17.09
N LYS A 121 -28.64 25.10 -16.27
CA LYS A 121 -29.82 25.86 -16.65
C LYS A 121 -29.41 27.33 -16.80
N PRO A 122 -29.46 27.94 -18.00
CA PRO A 122 -29.19 29.37 -18.12
C PRO A 122 -30.36 30.11 -17.46
N ALA A 123 -30.07 30.87 -16.41
CA ALA A 123 -31.03 31.74 -15.77
C ALA A 123 -31.50 32.79 -16.79
N ALA A 124 -32.79 32.71 -17.14
CA ALA A 124 -33.48 33.69 -17.97
C ALA A 124 -33.38 35.10 -17.37
N LYS A 125 -32.72 36.03 -18.07
CA LYS A 125 -33.03 37.45 -17.93
C LYS A 125 -34.11 37.82 -18.94
N SER A 126 -35.33 37.79 -18.46
CA SER A 126 -36.47 38.56 -18.97
C SER A 126 -36.04 40.02 -19.22
N ASN A 127 -36.18 40.50 -20.45
CA ASN A 127 -36.51 41.90 -20.67
C ASN A 127 -37.52 41.97 -21.81
N SER A 128 -38.79 41.96 -21.42
CA SER A 128 -39.92 42.23 -22.30
C SER A 128 -40.13 43.75 -22.45
N ARG A 129 -40.81 44.10 -23.55
CA ARG A 129 -41.26 45.42 -24.06
C ARG A 129 -40.36 45.98 -25.16
N SER A 130 -40.85 46.32 -26.34
CA SER A 130 -42.22 46.38 -26.85
C SER A 130 -42.15 46.53 -28.37
N SER A 131 -43.11 45.93 -29.05
CA SER A 131 -43.53 46.18 -30.44
C SER A 131 -43.48 47.65 -30.87
N ALA A 132 -43.11 47.90 -32.13
CA ALA A 132 -43.98 48.57 -33.11
C ALA A 132 -43.34 48.54 -34.52
N SER A 133 -44.13 48.03 -35.47
CA SER A 133 -43.97 48.22 -36.91
C SER A 133 -44.07 49.69 -37.32
N ALA A 134 -43.22 50.11 -38.26
CA ALA A 134 -43.51 51.10 -39.31
C ALA A 134 -42.43 50.96 -40.40
#